data_AF-A0A168NNW5-F1
#
_entry.id   AF-A0A168NNW5-F1
#
_cell.length_a   1.000
_cell.length_b   1.000
_cell.length_c   1.000
_cell.angle_alpha   90.00
_cell.angle_beta   90.00
_cell.angle_gamma   90.00
#
_symmetry.space_group_name_H-M   'P 1'
#
loop_
_entity.id
_entity.type
_entity.pdbx_description
1 polymer ?
#
loop_
_entity_poly.entity_id
_entity_poly.type
_entity_poly.pdbx_seq_one_letter_code
_entity_poly.pdbx_strand_id
1 'polypeptide(L)'
;MSTTPSLVPQQIDDQTATSNFNSATAILNSLEGMTLNKKKRVFGDIFFPFVRATGVKHAPKVTIRLLDTVPLEELAFNMYDKQELTRKAQYAYSQLYSTNNNNKNEY
;
A
#
# COMPACT_ATOMS: atom_id res chain seq x y z
N MET A 1 -47.99 -31.42 -17.48
CA MET A 1 -46.97 -31.65 -16.44
C MET A 1 -45.60 -31.54 -17.08
N SER A 2 -44.96 -30.37 -17.01
CA SER A 2 -43.55 -30.21 -17.42
C SER A 2 -42.82 -29.48 -16.31
N THR A 3 -42.15 -30.26 -15.48
CA THR A 3 -41.20 -29.84 -14.46
C THR A 3 -39.80 -29.83 -15.07
N THR A 4 -39.13 -28.67 -15.09
CA THR A 4 -37.65 -28.58 -15.19
C THR A 4 -37.23 -27.13 -14.93
N PRO A 5 -36.01 -26.87 -14.40
CA PRO A 5 -35.84 -26.56 -12.99
C PRO A 5 -35.26 -25.15 -12.76
N SER A 6 -35.50 -24.66 -11.56
CA SER A 6 -34.73 -23.58 -10.93
C SER A 6 -33.24 -23.94 -10.90
N LEU A 7 -32.41 -23.14 -11.56
CA LEU A 7 -31.01 -22.96 -11.16
C LEU A 7 -30.73 -21.46 -11.12
N VAL A 8 -30.90 -20.94 -9.92
CA VAL A 8 -30.25 -19.73 -9.41
C VAL A 8 -28.74 -19.96 -9.45
N PRO A 9 -27.96 -19.02 -10.00
CA PRO A 9 -26.80 -18.54 -9.25
C PRO A 9 -27.05 -17.11 -8.80
N GLN A 10 -27.43 -17.00 -7.55
CA GLN A 10 -27.38 -15.79 -6.77
C GLN A 10 -25.90 -15.62 -6.46
N GLN A 11 -25.17 -14.97 -7.36
CA GLN A 11 -23.81 -14.57 -7.08
C GLN A 11 -23.89 -13.36 -6.14
N ILE A 12 -23.99 -13.70 -4.86
CA ILE A 12 -23.54 -12.85 -3.76
C ILE A 12 -22.03 -12.76 -3.95
N ASP A 13 -21.55 -11.62 -4.44
CA ASP A 13 -20.18 -11.22 -4.21
C ASP A 13 -20.21 -9.77 -3.75
N ASP A 14 -19.91 -9.61 -2.46
CA ASP A 14 -19.49 -8.39 -1.78
C ASP A 14 -18.51 -7.57 -2.64
N GLN A 15 -19.03 -6.69 -3.50
CA GLN A 15 -18.26 -5.87 -4.43
C GLN A 15 -17.49 -4.70 -3.78
N THR A 16 -17.41 -4.62 -2.46
CA THR A 16 -16.69 -3.56 -1.76
C THR A 16 -15.23 -3.92 -1.42
N ALA A 17 -14.86 -5.21 -1.41
CA ALA A 17 -13.49 -5.65 -1.14
C ALA A 17 -12.66 -5.97 -2.41
N THR A 18 -13.31 -6.48 -3.46
CA THR A 18 -12.62 -7.01 -4.66
C THR A 18 -12.03 -5.93 -5.56
N SER A 19 -12.63 -4.74 -5.59
CA SER A 19 -12.15 -3.62 -6.44
C SER A 19 -10.76 -3.13 -6.01
N ASN A 20 -10.50 -3.10 -4.70
CA ASN A 20 -9.21 -2.73 -4.13
C ASN A 20 -8.13 -3.78 -4.41
N PHE A 21 -8.50 -5.06 -4.32
CA PHE A 21 -7.59 -6.18 -4.61
C PHE A 21 -7.11 -6.17 -6.07
N ASN A 22 -8.04 -5.98 -7.01
CA ASN A 22 -7.74 -5.94 -8.46
C ASN A 22 -6.79 -4.78 -8.81
N SER A 23 -6.94 -3.65 -8.13
CA SER A 23 -6.11 -2.47 -8.39
C SER A 23 -4.69 -2.65 -7.85
N ALA A 24 -4.54 -3.23 -6.65
CA ALA A 24 -3.24 -3.57 -6.08
C ALA A 24 -2.49 -4.61 -6.92
N THR A 25 -3.17 -5.68 -7.33
CA THR A 25 -2.56 -6.72 -8.20
C THR A 25 -2.22 -6.19 -9.59
N ALA A 26 -3.02 -5.29 -10.17
CA ALA A 26 -2.70 -4.66 -11.45
C ALA A 26 -1.39 -3.84 -11.40
N ILE A 27 -1.17 -3.11 -10.31
CA ILE A 27 0.09 -2.37 -10.08
C ILE A 27 1.24 -3.36 -9.91
N LEU A 28 1.06 -4.42 -9.11
CA LEU A 28 2.10 -5.42 -8.87
C LEU A 28 2.48 -6.19 -10.15
N ASN A 29 1.51 -6.58 -10.97
CA ASN A 29 1.74 -7.19 -12.29
C ASN A 29 2.47 -6.23 -13.23
N SER A 30 2.12 -4.95 -13.24
CA SER A 30 2.82 -3.94 -14.05
C SER A 30 4.28 -3.74 -13.63
N LEU A 31 4.61 -4.13 -12.39
CA LEU A 31 5.96 -4.07 -11.84
C LEU A 31 6.70 -5.42 -11.95
N GLU A 32 5.97 -6.51 -12.22
CA GLU A 32 6.50 -7.84 -12.41
C GLU A 32 7.31 -7.88 -13.71
N GLY A 33 8.60 -8.24 -13.61
CA GLY A 33 9.56 -8.15 -14.72
C GLY A 33 10.51 -6.94 -14.70
N MET A 34 10.32 -5.97 -13.79
CA MET A 34 11.27 -4.87 -13.59
C MET A 34 12.27 -5.16 -12.46
N THR A 35 13.48 -4.59 -12.56
CA THR A 35 14.45 -4.58 -11.45
C THR A 35 13.86 -3.94 -10.19
N LEU A 36 14.22 -4.44 -9.00
CA LEU A 36 13.68 -3.98 -7.72
C LEU A 36 13.78 -2.45 -7.55
N ASN A 37 14.88 -1.84 -7.97
CA ASN A 37 15.09 -0.40 -7.90
C ASN A 37 14.07 0.38 -8.74
N LYS A 38 13.79 -0.10 -9.95
CA LYS A 38 12.82 0.53 -10.85
C LYS A 38 11.39 0.30 -10.36
N LYS A 39 11.10 -0.90 -9.84
CA LYS A 39 9.84 -1.23 -9.19
C LYS A 39 9.54 -0.28 -8.03
N LYS A 40 10.51 -0.06 -7.12
CA LYS A 40 10.39 0.92 -6.03
C LYS A 40 10.17 2.34 -6.51
N ARG A 41 10.85 2.78 -7.58
CA ARG A 41 10.68 4.12 -8.15
C ARG A 41 9.26 4.34 -8.66
N VAL A 42 8.79 3.48 -9.55
CA VAL A 42 7.45 3.59 -10.17
C VAL A 42 6.35 3.45 -9.12
N PHE A 43 6.47 2.47 -8.23
CA PHE A 43 5.50 2.32 -7.14
C PHE A 43 5.54 3.53 -6.21
N GLY A 44 6.72 4.08 -5.91
CA GLY A 44 6.85 5.27 -5.09
C GLY A 44 6.18 6.50 -5.69
N ASP A 45 6.27 6.68 -7.01
CA ASP A 45 5.56 7.75 -7.72
C ASP A 45 4.04 7.61 -7.60
N ILE A 46 3.51 6.37 -7.64
CA ILE A 46 2.09 6.06 -7.44
C ILE A 46 1.68 6.22 -5.98
N PHE A 47 2.51 5.78 -5.03
CA PHE A 47 2.22 5.73 -3.60
C PHE A 47 2.36 7.09 -2.91
N PHE A 48 3.25 7.94 -3.41
CA PHE A 48 3.50 9.29 -2.91
C PHE A 48 2.24 10.15 -2.74
N PRO A 49 1.34 10.30 -3.73
CA PRO A 49 0.13 11.09 -3.57
C PRO A 49 -0.78 10.56 -2.46
N PHE A 50 -0.83 9.23 -2.24
CA PHE A 50 -1.61 8.66 -1.14
C PHE A 50 -1.01 9.02 0.21
N VAL A 51 0.32 8.88 0.37
CA VAL A 51 1.02 9.30 1.61
C VAL A 51 0.85 10.79 1.83
N ARG A 52 0.93 11.62 0.79
CA ARG A 52 0.72 13.07 0.87
C ARG A 52 -0.71 13.39 1.30
N ALA A 53 -1.71 12.65 0.81
CA ALA A 53 -3.11 12.82 1.19
C ALA A 53 -3.38 12.50 2.67
N THR A 54 -2.51 11.74 3.35
CA THR A 54 -2.60 11.52 4.81
C THR A 54 -2.22 12.76 5.64
N GLY A 55 -1.56 13.75 5.03
CA GLY A 55 -1.13 14.97 5.72
C GLY A 55 0.19 14.84 6.51
N VAL A 56 0.94 13.75 6.31
CA VAL A 56 2.24 13.56 6.98
C VAL A 56 3.28 14.60 6.51
N LYS A 57 4.06 15.12 7.46
CA LYS A 57 5.18 16.03 7.15
C LYS A 57 6.29 15.26 6.44
N HIS A 58 6.95 15.89 5.47
CA HIS A 58 8.01 15.27 4.66
C HIS A 58 7.58 13.98 3.96
N ALA A 59 6.39 13.97 3.36
CA ALA A 59 5.85 12.85 2.59
C ALA A 59 6.87 12.17 1.64
N PRO A 60 7.73 12.87 0.88
CA PRO A 60 8.68 12.19 -0.02
C PRO A 60 9.66 11.28 0.72
N LYS A 61 10.23 11.74 1.85
CA LYS A 61 11.15 10.95 2.67
C LYS A 61 10.43 9.78 3.36
N VAL A 62 9.21 10.03 3.83
CA VAL A 62 8.37 9.00 4.47
C VAL A 62 8.02 7.90 3.46
N THR A 63 7.67 8.28 2.22
CA THR A 63 7.41 7.35 1.11
C THR A 63 8.64 6.49 0.80
N ILE A 64 9.82 7.10 0.61
CA ILE A 64 11.05 6.33 0.36
C ILE A 64 11.32 5.35 1.50
N ARG A 65 11.21 5.81 2.75
CA ARG A 65 11.40 4.95 3.92
C ARG A 65 10.41 3.79 3.94
N LEU A 66 9.13 4.04 3.67
CA LEU A 66 8.10 3.00 3.58
C LEU A 66 8.44 1.97 2.50
N LEU A 67 8.90 2.40 1.33
CA LEU A 67 9.32 1.51 0.23
C LEU A 67 10.57 0.69 0.56
N ASP A 68 11.43 1.22 1.44
CA ASP A 68 12.63 0.51 1.90
C ASP A 68 12.36 -0.43 3.06
N THR A 69 11.38 -0.13 3.91
CA THR A 69 11.05 -0.94 5.09
C THR A 69 9.97 -1.99 4.85
N VAL A 70 9.06 -1.76 3.90
CA VAL A 70 7.89 -2.61 3.65
C VAL A 70 7.92 -3.10 2.19
N PRO A 71 7.67 -4.39 1.93
CA PRO A 71 7.61 -4.92 0.57
C PRO A 71 6.44 -4.30 -0.21
N LEU A 72 6.64 -4.18 -1.53
CA LEU A 72 5.69 -3.49 -2.40
C LEU A 72 4.30 -4.15 -2.42
N GLU A 73 4.24 -5.47 -2.27
CA GLU A 73 2.99 -6.23 -2.23
C GLU A 73 2.13 -5.80 -1.05
N GLU A 74 2.70 -5.82 0.16
CA GLU A 74 2.02 -5.29 1.35
C GLU A 74 1.68 -3.82 1.17
N LEU A 75 2.59 -3.02 0.63
CA LEU A 75 2.37 -1.59 0.48
C LEU A 75 1.22 -1.30 -0.50
N ALA A 76 1.06 -2.11 -1.55
CA ALA A 76 -0.04 -2.03 -2.50
C ALA A 76 -1.38 -2.31 -1.82
N PHE A 77 -1.46 -3.33 -0.97
CA PHE A 77 -2.67 -3.61 -0.18
C PHE A 77 -3.01 -2.47 0.78
N ASN A 78 -2.01 -1.94 1.47
CA ASN A 78 -2.21 -0.87 2.45
C ASN A 78 -2.48 0.50 1.82
N MET A 79 -2.20 0.71 0.54
CA MET A 79 -2.43 1.98 -0.15
C MET A 79 -3.92 2.34 -0.26
N TYR A 80 -4.79 1.33 -0.30
CA TYR A 80 -6.25 1.50 -0.41
C TYR A 80 -6.94 1.73 0.93
N ASP A 81 -6.27 1.38 2.04
CA ASP A 81 -6.76 1.66 3.39
C ASP A 81 -6.17 2.98 3.89
N LYS A 82 -6.98 4.03 3.83
CA LYS A 82 -6.56 5.38 4.27
C LYS A 82 -6.17 5.41 5.76
N GLN A 83 -6.82 4.61 6.61
CA GLN A 83 -6.52 4.58 8.05
C GLN A 83 -5.19 3.86 8.31
N GLU A 84 -5.00 2.66 7.76
CA GLU A 84 -3.74 1.93 7.85
C GLU A 84 -2.59 2.72 7.23
N LEU A 85 -2.80 3.33 6.07
CA LEU A 85 -1.80 4.16 5.41
C LEU A 85 -1.38 5.34 6.28
N THR A 86 -2.35 6.03 6.90
CA THR A 86 -2.05 7.15 7.80
C THR A 86 -1.26 6.67 9.01
N ARG A 87 -1.64 5.53 9.61
CA ARG A 87 -0.93 4.93 10.75
C ARG A 87 0.52 4.57 10.37
N LYS A 88 0.71 3.90 9.23
CA LYS A 88 2.05 3.54 8.72
C LYS A 88 2.88 4.76 8.35
N ALA A 89 2.29 5.77 7.72
CA ALA A 89 2.97 7.02 7.38
C ALA A 89 3.41 7.79 8.63
N GLN A 90 2.55 7.90 9.63
CA GLN A 90 2.89 8.51 10.92
C GLN A 90 3.94 7.71 11.68
N TYR A 91 3.84 6.38 11.68
CA TYR A 91 4.84 5.52 12.29
C TYR A 91 6.21 5.69 11.62
N ALA A 92 6.27 5.63 10.29
CA ALA A 92 7.49 5.84 9.52
C ALA A 92 8.07 7.24 9.72
N TYR A 93 7.23 8.28 9.82
CA TYR A 93 7.65 9.62 10.22
C TYR A 93 8.28 9.62 11.61
N SER A 94 7.60 9.09 12.62
CA SER A 94 8.14 8.98 13.97
C SER A 94 9.45 8.22 14.00
N GLN A 95 9.62 7.13 13.25
CA GLN A 95 10.90 6.41 13.17
C GLN A 95 12.02 7.29 12.59
N LEU A 96 11.74 8.08 11.55
CA LEU A 96 12.72 8.98 10.93
C LEU A 96 13.14 10.13 11.86
N TYR A 97 12.22 10.67 12.66
CA TYR A 97 12.47 11.86 13.47
C TYR A 97 12.71 11.58 14.96
N SER A 98 12.32 10.41 15.49
CA SER A 98 12.62 9.98 16.85
C SER A 98 14.03 9.39 17.00
N THR A 99 14.61 8.84 15.91
CA THR A 99 15.93 8.19 15.93
C THR A 99 17.10 9.19 16.07
N ASN A 100 16.88 10.50 15.88
CA ASN A 100 17.95 11.48 15.94
C ASN A 100 18.43 11.85 17.38
N ASN A 101 17.86 11.21 18.42
CA ASN A 101 18.22 11.46 19.82
C ASN A 101 18.95 10.31 20.54
N ASN A 102 19.25 9.19 19.87
CA ASN A 102 19.88 8.01 20.52
C ASN A 102 21.26 7.60 19.96
N ASN A 103 21.95 8.48 19.21
CA ASN A 103 23.33 8.23 18.74
C ASN A 103 24.34 9.24 19.30
N LYS A 104 24.18 9.62 20.58
CA LYS A 104 25.23 10.26 21.37
C LYS A 104 25.24 9.55 22.71
N ASN A 105 26.17 8.63 22.89
CA ASN A 105 26.86 8.27 24.14
C ASN A 105 27.33 6.81 24.08
N GLU A 106 28.29 6.52 23.22
CA GLU A 106 29.23 5.41 23.44
C GLU A 106 30.64 5.91 23.07
N TYR A 107 31.32 6.49 24.06
CA TYR A 107 32.78 6.68 24.13
C TYR A 107 33.20 6.44 25.58
#